data_AF-A0A966R394-F1
#
_entry.id   AF-A0A966R394-F1
#
_cell.length_a   1.000
_cell.length_b   1.000
_cell.length_c   1.000
_cell.angle_alpha   90.00
_cell.angle_beta   90.00
_cell.angle_gamma   90.00
#
_symmetry.space_group_name_H-M   'P 1'
#
loop_
_entity.id
_entity.type
_entity.pdbx_description
1 polymer ?
#
loop_
_entity_poly.entity_id
_entity_poly.type
_entity_poly.pdbx_seq_one_letter_code
_entity_poly.pdbx_strand_id
1 'polypeptide(L)'
;MHIFNAEKKDGLTESLSAKACVTYASLASPSLSFKADIPGLKSIASLNDEDLYYVQSILVTSSWNKNDDIFDKAEIWLAKETPTHKPTNLEHDENVIIGHITANWPMTSDGVLIDNKTPTENLPEKFHIVTGSVIYTGFSSPVLKERAMKLIAEIENGEKYVSMECFFKNFDYGLIDKNTGKYNILSRNESTA
;
A
#
# COMPACT_ATOMS: atom_id res chain seq x y z
N MET A 1 12.07 -9.00 12.70
CA MET A 1 12.62 -7.81 13.36
C MET A 1 14.08 -8.04 13.74
N HIS A 2 14.98 -7.12 13.41
CA HIS A 2 16.36 -7.07 13.90
C HIS A 2 16.37 -6.39 15.28
N ILE A 3 17.00 -7.03 16.27
CA ILE A 3 16.98 -6.58 17.68
C ILE A 3 18.42 -6.51 18.19
N PHE A 4 18.83 -5.32 18.62
CA PHE A 4 20.18 -5.01 19.09
C PHE A 4 20.42 -5.52 20.51
N ASN A 5 21.69 -5.58 20.92
CA ASN A 5 22.05 -6.15 22.23
C ASN A 5 21.59 -5.29 23.40
N ALA A 6 21.56 -3.96 23.26
CA ALA A 6 21.03 -3.05 24.26
C ALA A 6 19.54 -3.32 24.52
N GLU A 7 18.71 -3.36 23.49
CA GLU A 7 17.27 -3.65 23.58
C GLU A 7 16.95 -5.02 24.18
N LYS A 8 17.81 -6.03 23.93
CA LYS A 8 17.70 -7.34 24.59
C LYS A 8 17.92 -7.23 26.10
N LYS A 9 18.92 -6.45 26.52
CA LYS A 9 19.19 -6.19 27.95
C LYS A 9 18.05 -5.40 28.60
N ASP A 10 17.41 -4.52 27.83
CA ASP A 10 16.28 -3.70 28.28
C ASP A 10 14.92 -4.43 28.21
N GLY A 11 14.91 -5.71 27.79
CA GLY A 11 13.71 -6.55 27.79
C GLY A 11 12.69 -6.22 26.68
N LEU A 12 13.09 -5.49 25.63
CA LEU A 12 12.18 -5.01 24.58
C LEU A 12 11.86 -6.04 23.48
N THR A 13 12.44 -7.24 23.55
CA THR A 13 12.40 -8.25 22.48
C THR A 13 10.99 -8.62 22.04
N GLU A 14 10.10 -8.91 22.99
CA GLU A 14 8.73 -9.35 22.71
C GLU A 14 7.89 -8.21 22.11
N SER A 15 7.99 -7.01 22.70
CA SER A 15 7.24 -5.83 22.25
C SER A 15 7.62 -5.40 20.83
N LEU A 16 8.92 -5.41 20.49
CA LEU A 16 9.38 -5.05 19.15
C LEU A 16 9.04 -6.10 18.10
N SER A 17 8.98 -7.37 18.49
CA SER A 17 8.60 -8.45 17.57
C SER A 17 7.11 -8.45 17.26
N ALA A 18 6.27 -8.08 18.24
CA ALA A 18 4.82 -8.03 18.08
C ALA A 18 4.32 -6.83 17.24
N LYS A 19 5.09 -5.73 17.18
CA LYS A 19 4.70 -4.47 16.52
C LYS A 19 5.33 -4.26 15.14
N ALA A 20 5.76 -5.32 14.47
CA ALA A 20 6.42 -5.24 13.16
C ALA A 20 5.41 -5.07 12.00
N CYS A 21 4.42 -4.19 12.15
CA CYS A 21 3.41 -3.88 11.14
C CYS A 21 3.13 -2.38 11.09
N VAL A 22 3.05 -1.83 9.87
CA VAL A 22 2.67 -0.44 9.58
C VAL A 22 1.35 -0.47 8.83
N THR A 23 0.39 0.39 9.20
CA THR A 23 -0.90 0.52 8.50
C THR A 23 -0.99 1.87 7.79
N TYR A 24 -1.42 1.91 6.53
CA TYR A 24 -1.72 3.16 5.81
C TYR A 24 -3.09 3.05 5.16
N ALA A 25 -3.96 4.08 5.26
CA ALA A 25 -5.31 4.05 4.68
C ALA A 25 -5.58 5.19 3.68
N SER A 26 -6.24 4.90 2.55
CA SER A 26 -6.67 5.88 1.54
C SER A 26 -8.05 5.58 0.97
N LEU A 27 -8.73 6.57 0.39
CA LEU A 27 -10.05 6.38 -0.21
C LEU A 27 -9.95 5.49 -1.47
N ALA A 28 -10.85 4.52 -1.59
CA ALA A 28 -11.02 3.73 -2.81
C ALA A 28 -11.94 4.46 -3.80
N SER A 29 -11.65 4.39 -5.10
CA SER A 29 -12.52 4.94 -6.14
C SER A 29 -12.79 3.95 -7.28
N PRO A 30 -13.96 4.03 -7.94
CA PRO A 30 -14.24 3.30 -9.17
C PRO A 30 -13.22 3.64 -10.26
N SER A 31 -12.75 2.63 -11.00
CA SER A 31 -11.95 2.84 -12.19
C SER A 31 -12.84 2.83 -13.44
N LEU A 32 -12.95 3.97 -14.13
CA LEU A 32 -13.61 4.04 -15.43
C LEU A 32 -12.72 3.34 -16.46
N SER A 33 -12.99 2.06 -16.76
CA SER A 33 -12.42 1.24 -17.83
C SER A 33 -11.02 1.67 -18.30
N PHE A 34 -9.99 1.05 -17.73
CA PHE A 34 -8.60 1.36 -18.00
C PHE A 34 -8.23 1.11 -19.48
N LYS A 35 -8.10 2.17 -20.28
CA LYS A 35 -7.45 2.13 -21.60
C LYS A 35 -6.03 2.69 -21.47
N ALA A 36 -5.12 1.90 -20.96
CA ALA A 36 -3.70 2.12 -21.23
C ALA A 36 -3.17 0.92 -22.00
N ASP A 37 -2.37 1.18 -23.03
CA ASP A 37 -1.54 0.16 -23.67
C ASP A 37 -0.49 -0.28 -22.65
N ILE A 38 -0.85 -1.26 -21.80
CA ILE A 38 0.09 -1.89 -20.88
C ILE A 38 0.91 -2.90 -21.70
N PRO A 39 2.23 -2.71 -21.88
CA PRO A 39 3.05 -3.67 -22.58
C PRO A 39 3.06 -5.00 -21.79
N GLY A 40 2.60 -6.10 -22.40
CA GLY A 40 2.70 -7.44 -21.83
C GLY A 40 1.42 -8.03 -21.22
N LEU A 41 0.23 -7.62 -21.63
CA LEU A 41 -1.01 -8.32 -21.26
C LEU A 41 -0.96 -9.79 -21.75
N LYS A 42 -1.01 -10.75 -20.82
CA LYS A 42 -0.97 -12.19 -21.14
C LYS A 42 -2.31 -12.79 -21.61
N SER A 43 -3.38 -12.00 -21.75
CA SER A 43 -4.59 -12.42 -22.48
C SER A 43 -5.48 -11.22 -22.82
N ILE A 44 -6.03 -11.18 -24.04
CA ILE A 44 -7.01 -10.16 -24.48
C ILE A 44 -8.33 -10.28 -23.69
N ALA A 45 -8.62 -11.46 -23.14
CA ALA A 45 -9.83 -11.76 -22.38
C ALA A 45 -9.96 -10.95 -21.08
N SER A 46 -8.87 -10.44 -20.49
CA SER A 46 -8.93 -9.75 -19.19
C SER A 46 -9.47 -8.32 -19.27
N LEU A 47 -9.39 -7.64 -20.42
CA LEU A 47 -9.71 -6.21 -20.52
C LEU A 47 -11.22 -5.90 -20.39
N ASN A 48 -12.07 -6.88 -20.74
CA ASN A 48 -13.53 -6.75 -20.70
C ASN A 48 -14.16 -7.90 -19.89
N ASP A 49 -13.46 -8.40 -18.88
CA ASP A 49 -13.98 -9.50 -18.08
C ASP A 49 -15.17 -9.00 -17.24
N GLU A 50 -16.37 -9.49 -17.56
CA GLU A 50 -17.62 -9.08 -16.91
C GLU A 50 -17.68 -9.55 -15.45
N ASP A 51 -16.82 -10.50 -15.07
CA ASP A 51 -16.76 -11.05 -13.72
C ASP A 51 -15.79 -10.31 -12.77
N LEU A 52 -15.22 -9.19 -13.23
CA LEU A 52 -14.31 -8.34 -12.45
C LEU A 52 -14.86 -6.90 -12.35
N TYR A 53 -14.76 -6.33 -11.14
CA TYR A 53 -14.96 -4.89 -10.92
C TYR A 53 -13.64 -4.21 -10.58
N TYR A 54 -13.29 -3.16 -11.32
CA TYR A 54 -11.98 -2.51 -11.20
C TYR A 54 -12.00 -1.35 -10.20
N VAL A 55 -11.02 -1.36 -9.30
CA VAL A 55 -10.84 -0.37 -8.24
C VAL A 55 -9.47 0.28 -8.38
N GLN A 56 -9.40 1.57 -8.06
CA GLN A 56 -8.15 2.30 -7.93
C GLN A 56 -8.04 2.90 -6.52
N SER A 57 -6.82 2.93 -5.97
CA SER A 57 -6.56 3.58 -4.67
C SER A 57 -5.09 4.00 -4.56
N ILE A 58 -4.78 4.89 -3.62
CA ILE A 58 -3.40 5.16 -3.23
C ILE A 58 -2.99 4.11 -2.19
N LEU A 59 -2.07 3.21 -2.51
CA LEU A 59 -1.64 2.19 -1.55
C LEU A 59 -0.69 2.77 -0.50
N VAL A 60 0.17 3.71 -0.88
CA VAL A 60 1.11 4.37 0.04
C VAL A 60 1.56 5.72 -0.52
N THR A 61 1.95 6.62 0.37
CA THR A 61 2.57 7.93 0.04
C THR A 61 3.93 8.03 0.72
N SER A 62 4.95 8.55 0.03
CA SER A 62 6.25 8.85 0.63
C SER A 62 6.17 10.06 1.55
N SER A 63 5.81 9.81 2.81
CA SER A 63 5.66 10.83 3.85
C SER A 63 5.53 10.19 5.23
N TRP A 64 5.63 11.02 6.27
CA TRP A 64 5.08 10.70 7.59
C TRP A 64 3.53 10.68 7.49
N ASN A 65 2.92 9.54 7.79
CA ASN A 65 1.46 9.33 7.70
C ASN A 65 0.75 9.75 9.01
N LYS A 66 -0.57 9.50 9.12
CA LYS A 66 -1.35 9.81 10.34
C LYS A 66 -1.22 8.79 11.47
N ASN A 67 -0.55 7.67 11.21
CA ASN A 67 -0.35 6.56 12.13
C ASN A 67 1.06 6.55 12.75
N ASP A 68 1.78 7.65 12.59
CA ASP A 68 3.17 7.84 13.02
C ASP A 68 4.22 6.99 12.31
N ASP A 69 3.90 6.48 11.12
CA ASP A 69 4.83 5.78 10.27
C ASP A 69 5.43 6.71 9.22
N ILE A 70 6.74 6.56 8.99
CA ILE A 70 7.45 7.26 7.93
C ILE A 70 7.76 6.25 6.83
N PHE A 71 7.24 6.52 5.64
CA PHE A 71 7.64 5.76 4.46
C PHE A 71 8.70 6.52 3.68
N ASP A 72 9.92 6.00 3.68
CA ASP A 72 11.04 6.57 2.94
C ASP A 72 10.83 6.46 1.42
N LYS A 73 11.22 7.52 0.70
CA LYS A 73 11.02 7.63 -0.74
C LYS A 73 11.81 6.58 -1.52
N ALA A 74 13.04 6.25 -1.09
CA ALA A 74 13.88 5.29 -1.76
C ALA A 74 13.39 3.86 -1.49
N GLU A 75 12.97 3.57 -0.26
CA GLU A 75 12.39 2.27 0.10
C GLU A 75 11.10 2.00 -0.67
N ILE A 76 10.17 2.97 -0.73
CA ILE A 76 8.96 2.84 -1.55
C ILE A 76 9.32 2.63 -3.02
N TRP A 77 10.29 3.38 -3.55
CA TRP A 77 10.68 3.26 -4.95
C TRP A 77 11.22 1.87 -5.30
N LEU A 78 11.98 1.25 -4.40
CA LEU A 78 12.46 -0.12 -4.55
C LEU A 78 11.33 -1.14 -4.42
N ALA A 79 10.34 -0.88 -3.56
CA ALA A 79 9.24 -1.79 -3.28
C ALA A 79 8.02 -1.64 -4.20
N LYS A 80 7.97 -0.62 -5.07
CA LYS A 80 6.78 -0.20 -5.83
C LYS A 80 6.05 -1.31 -6.61
N GLU A 81 6.77 -2.32 -7.08
CA GLU A 81 6.21 -3.43 -7.86
C GLU A 81 5.78 -4.64 -6.99
N THR A 82 6.26 -4.71 -5.75
CA THR A 82 6.04 -5.84 -4.84
C THR A 82 4.57 -6.11 -4.47
N PRO A 83 3.64 -5.13 -4.50
CA PRO A 83 2.23 -5.41 -4.23
C PRO A 83 1.51 -6.14 -5.37
N THR A 84 2.07 -6.20 -6.58
CA THR A 84 1.42 -6.85 -7.72
C THR A 84 1.03 -8.29 -7.39
N HIS A 85 -0.21 -8.67 -7.70
CA HIS A 85 -0.83 -9.97 -7.42
C HIS A 85 -0.98 -10.33 -5.94
N LYS A 86 -0.73 -9.41 -4.99
CA LYS A 86 -1.13 -9.63 -3.61
C LYS A 86 -2.66 -9.65 -3.51
N PRO A 87 -3.24 -10.54 -2.68
CA PRO A 87 -4.68 -10.60 -2.48
C PRO A 87 -5.17 -9.31 -1.82
N THR A 88 -6.37 -8.89 -2.21
CA THR A 88 -7.15 -7.91 -1.46
C THR A 88 -8.17 -8.65 -0.62
N ASN A 89 -8.34 -8.24 0.63
CA ASN A 89 -9.27 -8.84 1.58
C ASN A 89 -10.09 -7.78 2.30
N LEU A 90 -11.14 -8.21 2.99
CA LEU A 90 -11.93 -7.32 3.85
C LEU A 90 -11.34 -7.31 5.25
N GLU A 91 -11.14 -6.10 5.80
CA GLU A 91 -10.75 -5.89 7.19
C GLU A 91 -9.51 -6.69 7.63
N HIS A 92 -8.54 -6.88 6.73
CA HIS A 92 -7.34 -7.70 6.96
C HIS A 92 -7.61 -9.19 7.26
N ASP A 93 -8.82 -9.70 7.00
CA ASP A 93 -9.15 -11.12 7.16
C ASP A 93 -8.74 -11.94 5.93
N GLU A 94 -7.68 -12.73 6.06
CA GLU A 94 -7.17 -13.60 5.00
C GLU A 94 -8.16 -14.67 4.52
N ASN A 95 -9.20 -14.97 5.30
CA ASN A 95 -10.27 -15.88 4.88
C ASN A 95 -11.29 -15.20 3.95
N VAL A 96 -11.21 -13.89 3.80
CA VAL A 96 -12.18 -13.05 3.08
C VAL A 96 -11.49 -12.34 1.92
N ILE A 97 -10.86 -13.13 1.05
CA ILE A 97 -10.30 -12.62 -0.22
C ILE A 97 -11.43 -12.17 -1.13
N ILE A 98 -11.31 -10.95 -1.65
CA ILE A 98 -12.26 -10.32 -2.56
C ILE A 98 -11.68 -10.09 -3.95
N GLY A 99 -10.38 -10.23 -4.11
CA GLY A 99 -9.70 -9.93 -5.37
C GLY A 99 -8.19 -9.88 -5.23
N HIS A 100 -7.53 -9.11 -6.10
CA HIS A 100 -6.09 -8.92 -6.05
C HIS A 100 -5.66 -7.61 -6.72
N ILE A 101 -4.44 -7.16 -6.41
CA ILE A 101 -3.78 -6.02 -7.07
C ILE A 101 -3.29 -6.46 -8.46
N THR A 102 -3.64 -5.70 -9.49
CA THR A 102 -3.29 -5.99 -10.89
C THR A 102 -2.16 -5.11 -11.41
N ALA A 103 -1.97 -3.92 -10.86
CA ALA A 103 -0.93 -2.99 -11.30
C ALA A 103 -0.57 -1.97 -10.21
N ASN A 104 0.63 -1.39 -10.33
CA ASN A 104 1.13 -0.30 -9.49
C ASN A 104 1.67 0.82 -10.38
N TRP A 105 1.41 2.06 -10.00
CA TRP A 105 1.84 3.26 -10.72
C TRP A 105 2.39 4.29 -9.75
N PRO A 106 3.70 4.58 -9.81
CA PRO A 106 4.27 5.72 -9.12
C PRO A 106 3.76 7.01 -9.74
N MET A 107 3.26 7.92 -8.91
CA MET A 107 2.59 9.13 -9.38
C MET A 107 2.90 10.31 -8.47
N THR A 108 3.17 11.49 -9.04
CA THR A 108 3.33 12.73 -8.28
C THR A 108 2.03 13.12 -7.60
N SER A 109 2.09 14.05 -6.64
CA SER A 109 0.87 14.59 -6.00
C SER A 109 -0.09 15.31 -6.94
N ASP A 110 0.38 15.72 -8.13
CA ASP A 110 -0.43 16.33 -9.18
C ASP A 110 -1.06 15.30 -10.14
N GLY A 111 -0.85 14.00 -9.89
CA GLY A 111 -1.43 12.95 -10.73
C GLY A 111 -0.60 12.57 -11.96
N VAL A 112 0.69 12.96 -12.01
CA VAL A 112 1.58 12.67 -13.15
C VAL A 112 2.36 11.38 -12.89
N LEU A 113 2.36 10.44 -13.84
CA LEU A 113 3.15 9.21 -13.75
C LEU A 113 4.65 9.51 -13.69
N ILE A 114 5.35 8.80 -12.80
CA ILE A 114 6.81 8.86 -12.71
C ILE A 114 7.39 7.69 -13.51
N ASP A 115 8.34 7.95 -14.41
CA ASP A 115 8.98 6.91 -15.23
C ASP A 115 9.74 5.93 -14.31
N ASN A 116 9.53 4.62 -14.51
CA ASN A 116 10.18 3.57 -13.74
C ASN A 116 11.73 3.58 -13.82
N LYS A 117 12.31 4.28 -14.79
CA LYS A 117 13.76 4.49 -14.95
C LYS A 117 14.26 5.75 -14.26
N THR A 118 13.40 6.52 -13.58
CA THR A 118 13.78 7.72 -12.84
C THR A 118 14.80 7.33 -11.75
N PRO A 119 16.00 7.95 -11.74
CA PRO A 119 16.96 7.78 -10.66
C PRO A 119 16.39 8.27 -9.32
N THR A 120 16.73 7.60 -8.23
CA THR A 120 16.18 7.88 -6.89
C THR A 120 16.41 9.34 -6.45
N GLU A 121 17.54 9.93 -6.83
CA GLU A 121 17.90 11.32 -6.58
C GLU A 121 16.98 12.34 -7.27
N ASN A 122 16.32 11.94 -8.36
CA ASN A 122 15.40 12.77 -9.12
C ASN A 122 13.94 12.53 -8.75
N LEU A 123 13.66 11.64 -7.78
CA LEU A 123 12.31 11.43 -7.28
C LEU A 123 11.86 12.63 -6.44
N PRO A 124 10.58 13.02 -6.55
CA PRO A 124 10.01 14.00 -5.64
C PRO A 124 10.06 13.46 -4.19
N GLU A 125 10.17 14.37 -3.22
CA GLU A 125 10.11 13.99 -1.80
C GLU A 125 8.77 13.31 -1.46
N LYS A 126 7.69 13.77 -2.08
CA LYS A 126 6.34 13.23 -1.93
C LYS A 126 5.82 12.69 -3.26
N PHE A 127 5.52 11.41 -3.30
CA PHE A 127 4.77 10.76 -4.37
C PHE A 127 3.91 9.62 -3.81
N HIS A 128 3.07 9.07 -4.67
CA HIS A 128 2.12 8.02 -4.36
C HIS A 128 2.46 6.76 -5.14
N ILE A 129 2.21 5.60 -4.55
CA ILE A 129 2.00 4.37 -5.32
C ILE A 129 0.49 4.18 -5.45
N VAL A 130 -0.02 4.44 -6.65
CA VAL A 130 -1.42 4.18 -7.00
C VAL A 130 -1.54 2.75 -7.47
N THR A 131 -2.51 2.01 -6.96
CA THR A 131 -2.73 0.62 -7.33
C THR A 131 -4.03 0.43 -8.07
N GLY A 132 -3.97 -0.41 -9.10
CA GLY A 132 -5.14 -1.02 -9.71
C GLY A 132 -5.39 -2.35 -9.03
N SER A 133 -6.64 -2.63 -8.70
CA SER A 133 -7.06 -3.92 -8.18
C SER A 133 -8.41 -4.31 -8.78
N VAL A 134 -8.78 -5.57 -8.61
CA VAL A 134 -10.08 -6.09 -9.01
C VAL A 134 -10.83 -6.61 -7.79
N ILE A 135 -12.15 -6.57 -7.86
CA ILE A 135 -13.07 -7.30 -7.00
C ILE A 135 -13.72 -8.39 -7.87
N TYR A 136 -13.68 -9.63 -7.41
CA TYR A 136 -14.36 -10.74 -8.08
C TYR A 136 -15.88 -10.59 -7.93
N THR A 137 -16.63 -10.76 -9.02
CA THR A 137 -18.10 -10.67 -9.05
C THR A 137 -18.75 -11.95 -9.60
N GLY A 138 -17.98 -12.83 -10.27
CA GLY A 138 -18.39 -14.11 -10.85
C GLY A 138 -18.78 -15.22 -9.86
N PHE A 139 -19.35 -14.88 -8.71
CA PHE A 139 -19.75 -15.87 -7.70
C PHE A 139 -21.10 -16.52 -8.03
N SER A 140 -21.13 -17.85 -8.07
CA SER A 140 -22.39 -18.63 -8.10
C SER A 140 -23.14 -18.57 -6.76
N SER A 141 -22.43 -18.32 -5.66
CA SER A 141 -23.02 -18.19 -4.33
C SER A 141 -23.76 -16.84 -4.21
N PRO A 142 -25.07 -16.84 -3.91
CA PRO A 142 -25.82 -15.59 -3.72
C PRO A 142 -25.24 -14.70 -2.62
N VAL A 143 -24.74 -15.31 -1.53
CA VAL A 143 -24.16 -14.59 -0.39
C VAL A 143 -22.86 -13.87 -0.79
N LEU A 144 -21.99 -14.54 -1.56
CA LEU A 144 -20.73 -13.93 -2.02
C LEU A 144 -21.00 -12.84 -3.04
N LYS A 145 -22.00 -13.03 -3.91
CA LYS A 145 -22.44 -12.02 -4.88
C LYS A 145 -23.00 -10.78 -4.18
N GLU A 146 -23.89 -10.95 -3.20
CA GLU A 146 -24.44 -9.84 -2.41
C GLU A 146 -23.33 -9.07 -1.68
N ARG A 147 -22.37 -9.79 -1.08
CA ARG A 147 -21.21 -9.17 -0.42
C ARG A 147 -20.37 -8.32 -1.40
N ALA A 148 -20.06 -8.86 -2.58
CA ALA A 148 -19.31 -8.14 -3.60
C ALA A 148 -20.05 -6.88 -4.07
N MET A 149 -21.35 -7.00 -4.36
CA MET A 149 -22.16 -5.86 -4.80
C MET A 149 -22.32 -4.79 -3.71
N LYS A 150 -22.46 -5.20 -2.44
CA LYS A 150 -22.48 -4.28 -1.31
C LYS A 150 -21.16 -3.50 -1.21
N LEU A 151 -20.03 -4.20 -1.28
CA LEU A 151 -18.71 -3.57 -1.25
C LEU A 151 -18.54 -2.57 -2.40
N ILE A 152 -18.97 -2.93 -3.62
CA ILE A 152 -18.93 -2.05 -4.79
C ILE A 152 -19.74 -0.78 -4.53
N ALA A 153 -20.97 -0.90 -4.03
CA ALA A 153 -21.81 0.24 -3.71
C ALA A 153 -21.18 1.15 -2.63
N GLU A 154 -20.58 0.56 -1.59
CA GLU A 154 -19.87 1.32 -0.54
C GLU A 154 -18.63 2.06 -1.11
N ILE A 155 -17.93 1.48 -2.10
CA ILE A 155 -16.83 2.16 -2.81
C ILE A 155 -17.36 3.30 -3.68
N GLU A 156 -18.41 3.08 -4.46
CA GLU A 156 -19.03 4.10 -5.31
C GLU A 156 -19.56 5.29 -4.49
N ASN A 157 -20.02 5.04 -3.26
CA ASN A 157 -20.45 6.06 -2.31
C ASN A 157 -19.28 6.76 -1.58
N GLY A 158 -18.03 6.33 -1.78
CA GLY A 158 -16.86 6.91 -1.10
C GLY A 158 -16.78 6.57 0.39
N GLU A 159 -17.36 5.44 0.80
CA GLU A 159 -17.40 4.99 2.20
C GLU A 159 -16.27 4.02 2.54
N LYS A 160 -15.50 3.59 1.53
CA LYS A 160 -14.44 2.58 1.68
C LYS A 160 -13.04 3.13 1.52
N TYR A 161 -12.17 2.59 2.36
CA TYR A 161 -10.76 2.88 2.36
C TYR A 161 -9.97 1.61 2.09
N VAL A 162 -8.87 1.73 1.36
CA VAL A 162 -7.85 0.69 1.24
C VAL A 162 -6.82 0.93 2.31
N SER A 163 -6.62 -0.07 3.16
CA SER A 163 -5.49 -0.14 4.06
C SER A 163 -4.39 -1.07 3.50
N MET A 164 -3.14 -0.70 3.72
CA MET A 164 -1.99 -1.56 3.46
C MET A 164 -1.29 -1.87 4.76
N GLU A 165 -0.99 -3.16 4.97
CA GLU A 165 -0.10 -3.64 6.00
C GLU A 165 1.18 -4.18 5.38
N CYS A 166 2.33 -3.78 5.92
CA CYS A 166 3.62 -4.31 5.51
C CYS A 166 4.38 -4.92 6.69
N PHE A 167 4.98 -6.08 6.43
CA PHE A 167 5.93 -6.68 7.35
C PHE A 167 7.32 -6.11 7.09
N PHE A 168 7.95 -5.62 8.14
CA PHE A 168 9.32 -5.12 8.06
C PHE A 168 10.26 -5.90 8.98
N LYS A 169 11.52 -5.98 8.55
CA LYS A 169 12.57 -6.65 9.31
C LYS A 169 13.37 -5.68 10.17
N ASN A 170 13.36 -4.39 9.85
CA ASN A 170 14.08 -3.36 10.58
C ASN A 170 13.33 -2.03 10.45
N PHE A 171 13.65 -1.07 11.31
CA PHE A 171 13.09 0.28 11.30
C PHE A 171 14.12 1.26 11.84
N ASP A 172 13.94 2.53 11.48
CA ASP A 172 14.68 3.67 12.00
C ASP A 172 13.76 4.58 12.83
N TYR A 173 14.33 5.58 13.52
CA TYR A 173 13.54 6.50 14.34
C TYR A 173 13.19 7.77 13.56
N GLY A 174 11.90 8.09 13.49
CA GLY A 174 11.42 9.41 13.11
C GLY A 174 11.53 10.39 14.27
N LEU A 175 12.32 11.45 14.12
CA LEU A 175 12.43 12.52 15.10
C LEU A 175 11.71 13.75 14.57
N ILE A 176 10.82 14.35 15.37
CA ILE A 176 10.13 15.59 15.03
C ILE A 176 10.55 16.73 15.96
N ASP A 177 10.96 17.84 15.38
CA ASP A 177 11.16 19.09 16.11
C ASP A 177 9.80 19.69 16.45
N LYS A 178 9.47 19.72 17.74
CA LYS A 178 8.18 20.23 18.24
C LYS A 178 7.95 21.72 17.94
N ASN A 179 9.00 22.50 17.71
CA ASN A 179 8.89 23.93 17.44
C ASN A 179 8.70 24.23 15.95
N THR A 180 9.31 23.42 15.08
CA THR A 180 9.30 23.67 13.62
C THR A 180 8.41 22.70 12.83
N GLY A 181 8.01 21.57 13.43
CA GLY A 181 7.27 20.49 12.78
C GLY A 181 8.08 19.72 11.73
N LYS A 182 9.37 20.04 11.57
CA LYS A 182 10.26 19.32 10.66
C LYS A 182 10.66 18.00 11.30
N TYR A 183 10.75 16.97 10.47
CA TYR A 183 11.27 15.68 10.89
C TYR A 183 12.58 15.32 10.22
N ASN A 184 13.33 14.44 10.89
CA ASN A 184 14.52 13.80 10.37
C ASN A 184 14.53 12.32 10.78
N ILE A 185 15.24 11.51 10.01
CA ILE A 185 15.40 10.08 10.28
C ILE A 185 16.72 9.89 11.03
N LEU A 186 16.67 9.18 12.16
CA LEU A 186 17.84 8.70 12.89
C LEU A 186 17.97 7.20 12.71
N SER A 187 19.04 6.77 12.05
CA SER A 187 19.29 5.35 11.81
C SER A 187 19.46 4.56 13.11
N ARG A 188 18.73 3.45 13.23
CA ARG A 188 18.80 2.56 14.38
C ARG A 188 19.97 1.59 14.26
N ASN A 189 20.95 1.74 15.14
CA ASN A 189 22.18 0.94 15.20
C ASN A 189 22.59 0.66 16.66
N GLU A 190 23.70 -0.06 16.89
CA GLU A 190 24.18 -0.42 18.24
C GLU A 190 24.35 0.75 19.22
N SER A 191 24.56 1.97 18.74
CA SER A 191 24.75 3.16 19.58
C SER A 191 23.46 3.96 19.85
N THR A 192 22.41 3.72 19.05
CA THR A 192 21.15 4.47 19.11
C THR A 192 19.94 3.61 19.46
N ALA A 193 20.10 2.29 19.44
CA ALA A 193 19.09 1.29 19.79
C ALA A 193 19.10 0.97 21.28
#